data_AF-A0A497MVF4-F1
#
_entry.id   AF-A0A497MVF4-F1
#
_cell.length_a   1.000
_cell.length_b   1.000
_cell.length_c   1.000
_cell.angle_alpha   90.00
_cell.angle_beta   90.00
_cell.angle_gamma   90.00
#
_symmetry.space_group_name_H-M   'P 1'
#
loop_
_entity.id
_entity.type
_entity.pdbx_description
1 polymer ?
#
loop_
_entity_poly.entity_id
_entity_poly.type
_entity_poly.pdbx_seq_one_letter_code
_entity_poly.pdbx_strand_id
1 'polypeptide(L)'
;MGRELEEAINGLVSKLGREIVTEAELANEFLNRVVLPFLRERIGLLADAKLERRIRRGRYDARIGSLLFEFERPFRGISDGIRQAKQYVEEFRSKEEMVKCFVTDGRFAVFVDERGEVGEIKGLRDYAHE
;
A
#
# COMPACT_ATOMS: atom_id res chain seq x y z
N MET A 1 -6.08 -16.18 10.70
CA MET A 1 -5.30 -14.95 10.57
C MET A 1 -4.57 -14.85 9.23
N GLY A 2 -3.49 -15.60 8.96
CA GLY A 2 -2.88 -15.61 7.60
C GLY A 2 -3.90 -15.96 6.51
N ARG A 3 -4.79 -16.92 6.80
CA ARG A 3 -5.90 -17.30 5.93
C ARG A 3 -6.93 -16.19 5.64
N GLU A 4 -7.22 -15.31 6.60
CA GLU A 4 -8.21 -14.23 6.39
C GLU A 4 -7.62 -13.08 5.59
N LEU A 5 -6.35 -12.73 5.87
CA LEU A 5 -5.59 -11.77 5.07
C LEU A 5 -5.41 -12.27 3.63
N GLU A 6 -5.06 -13.54 3.49
CA GLU A 6 -4.94 -14.23 2.20
C GLU A 6 -6.29 -14.24 1.46
N GLU A 7 -7.40 -14.57 2.12
CA GLU A 7 -8.75 -14.51 1.54
C GLU A 7 -9.12 -13.07 1.10
N ALA A 8 -8.79 -12.07 1.90
CA ALA A 8 -9.02 -10.66 1.55
C ALA A 8 -8.21 -10.23 0.33
N ILE A 9 -6.92 -10.57 0.28
CA ILE A 9 -6.05 -10.29 -0.86
C ILE A 9 -6.51 -11.06 -2.10
N ASN A 10 -6.88 -12.34 -1.96
CA ASN A 10 -7.38 -13.15 -3.07
C ASN A 10 -8.69 -12.58 -3.65
N GLY A 11 -9.60 -12.16 -2.77
CA GLY A 11 -10.84 -11.47 -3.16
C GLY A 11 -10.55 -10.17 -3.91
N LEU A 12 -9.59 -9.36 -3.43
CA LEU A 12 -9.17 -8.14 -4.13
C LEU A 12 -8.57 -8.45 -5.50
N VAL A 13 -7.64 -9.40 -5.59
CA VAL A 13 -6.98 -9.78 -6.86
C VAL A 13 -7.98 -10.30 -7.88
N SER A 14 -9.01 -11.04 -7.47
CA SER A 14 -10.04 -11.57 -8.38
C SER A 14 -10.88 -10.49 -9.07
N LYS A 15 -10.92 -9.28 -8.52
CA LYS A 15 -11.68 -8.13 -9.01
C LYS A 15 -10.90 -7.24 -9.97
N LEU A 16 -9.57 -7.38 -10.01
CA LEU A 16 -8.70 -6.55 -10.84
C LEU A 16 -9.02 -6.67 -12.32
N GLY A 17 -9.07 -5.53 -13.01
CA GLY A 17 -9.38 -5.42 -14.44
C GLY A 17 -10.85 -5.64 -14.80
N ARG A 18 -11.72 -5.90 -13.81
CA ARG A 18 -13.17 -6.06 -14.00
C ARG A 18 -13.95 -5.05 -13.18
N GLU A 19 -13.82 -5.14 -11.85
CA GLU A 19 -14.46 -4.24 -10.90
C GLU A 19 -13.48 -3.17 -10.39
N ILE A 20 -12.18 -3.47 -10.37
CA ILE A 20 -11.11 -2.56 -9.96
C ILE A 20 -10.24 -2.28 -11.19
N VAL A 21 -10.39 -1.11 -11.79
CA VAL A 21 -9.74 -0.75 -13.07
C VAL A 21 -8.84 0.47 -12.91
N THR A 22 -9.09 1.28 -11.89
CA THR A 22 -8.33 2.48 -11.59
C THR A 22 -7.50 2.33 -10.32
N GLU A 23 -6.48 3.17 -10.22
CA GLU A 23 -5.65 3.35 -9.02
C GLU A 23 -6.50 3.71 -7.79
N ALA A 24 -7.45 4.64 -7.94
CA ALA A 24 -8.31 5.06 -6.84
C ALA A 24 -9.23 3.94 -6.32
N GLU A 25 -9.77 3.10 -7.21
CA GLU A 25 -10.55 1.92 -6.83
C GLU A 25 -9.68 0.89 -6.11
N LEU A 26 -8.46 0.66 -6.60
CA LEU A 26 -7.50 -0.25 -5.97
C LEU A 26 -7.12 0.24 -4.57
N ALA A 27 -6.75 1.51 -4.44
CA ALA A 27 -6.40 2.12 -3.17
C ALA A 27 -7.56 1.99 -2.17
N ASN A 28 -8.78 2.33 -2.59
CA ASN A 28 -9.96 2.24 -1.74
C ASN A 28 -10.27 0.80 -1.30
N GLU A 29 -10.30 -0.17 -2.23
CA GLU A 29 -10.59 -1.57 -1.89
C GLU A 29 -9.47 -2.17 -1.01
N PHE A 30 -8.20 -1.90 -1.33
CA PHE A 30 -7.05 -2.43 -0.58
C PHE A 30 -7.04 -1.91 0.86
N LEU A 31 -7.18 -0.60 1.05
CA LEU A 31 -7.17 -0.01 2.38
C LEU A 31 -8.35 -0.50 3.23
N ASN A 32 -9.56 -0.51 2.67
CA ASN A 32 -10.75 -0.86 3.45
C ASN A 32 -10.96 -2.35 3.68
N ARG A 33 -10.51 -3.21 2.75
CA ARG A 33 -10.71 -4.67 2.85
C ARG A 33 -9.52 -5.43 3.40
N VAL A 34 -8.31 -4.91 3.23
CA VAL A 34 -7.08 -5.61 3.62
C VAL A 34 -6.45 -4.91 4.83
N VAL A 35 -6.05 -3.65 4.66
CA VAL A 35 -5.19 -2.97 5.65
C VAL A 35 -5.94 -2.64 6.94
N LEU A 36 -7.08 -1.95 6.85
CA LEU A 36 -7.81 -1.51 8.05
C LEU A 36 -8.36 -2.67 8.88
N PRO A 37 -8.96 -3.74 8.30
CA PRO A 37 -9.39 -4.89 9.07
C PRO A 37 -8.22 -5.58 9.78
N PHE A 38 -7.10 -5.78 9.08
CA PHE A 38 -5.89 -6.36 9.66
C PHE A 38 -5.36 -5.55 10.85
N LEU A 39 -5.26 -4.23 10.72
CA LEU A 39 -4.81 -3.37 11.80
C LEU A 39 -5.80 -3.34 12.98
N ARG A 40 -7.11 -3.33 12.72
CA ARG A 40 -8.13 -3.36 13.78
C ARG A 40 -8.01 -4.63 14.63
N GLU A 41 -7.81 -5.77 13.98
CA GLU A 41 -7.66 -7.06 14.67
C GLU A 41 -6.33 -7.13 15.47
N ARG A 42 -5.22 -6.70 14.88
CA ARG A 42 -3.88 -6.88 15.45
C ARG A 42 -3.58 -6.00 16.67
N ILE A 43 -3.99 -4.74 16.60
CA ILE A 43 -3.56 -3.72 17.57
C ILE A 43 -4.75 -3.07 18.27
N GLY A 44 -5.95 -3.68 18.16
CA GLY A 44 -7.18 -3.19 18.79
C GLY A 44 -7.55 -1.78 18.34
N LEU A 45 -7.00 -1.34 17.20
CA LEU A 45 -7.20 0.01 16.71
C LEU A 45 -8.65 0.15 16.22
N LEU A 46 -9.49 0.68 17.09
CA LEU A 46 -10.52 1.62 16.71
C LEU A 46 -9.80 2.86 16.17
N ALA A 47 -9.21 2.76 14.98
CA ALA A 47 -8.59 3.89 14.29
C ALA A 47 -9.71 4.87 13.95
N ASP A 48 -9.90 5.81 14.86
CA ASP A 48 -10.86 6.89 14.80
C ASP A 48 -10.49 7.79 13.61
N ALA A 49 -11.08 7.49 12.45
CA ALA A 49 -11.48 8.40 11.37
C ALA A 49 -10.49 9.47 10.84
N LYS A 50 -9.22 9.42 11.22
CA LYS A 50 -8.13 10.30 10.78
C LYS A 50 -6.96 9.46 10.28
N LEU A 51 -7.25 8.61 9.27
CA LEU A 51 -6.27 8.35 8.20
C LEU A 51 -5.84 9.72 7.69
N GLU A 52 -4.70 10.22 8.17
CA GLU A 52 -4.34 11.62 8.06
C GLU A 52 -4.34 12.08 6.60
N ARG A 53 -5.41 12.82 6.26
CA ARG A 53 -5.60 13.70 5.10
C ARG A 53 -5.53 13.03 3.71
N ARG A 54 -6.72 12.93 3.11
CA ARG A 54 -7.08 13.05 1.68
C ARG A 54 -5.90 12.91 0.72
N ILE A 55 -5.95 11.85 -0.09
CA ILE A 55 -5.45 11.77 -1.48
C ILE A 55 -5.27 13.19 -2.04
N ARG A 56 -4.03 13.70 -1.99
CA ARG A 56 -3.68 15.00 -2.55
C ARG A 56 -2.88 14.69 -3.81
N ARG A 57 -3.43 15.02 -4.97
CA ARG A 57 -2.70 14.93 -6.25
C ARG A 57 -1.30 15.56 -6.08
N GLY A 58 -0.25 14.76 -6.29
CA GLY A 58 1.15 15.16 -6.08
C GLY A 58 1.78 14.77 -4.73
N ARG A 59 1.06 14.05 -3.85
CA ARG A 59 1.58 13.35 -2.66
C ARG A 59 1.22 11.87 -2.74
N TYR A 60 1.87 11.05 -1.91
CA TYR A 60 1.54 9.65 -1.67
C TYR A 60 0.02 9.42 -1.52
N ASP A 61 -0.46 8.23 -1.90
CA ASP A 61 -1.89 7.93 -1.94
C ASP A 61 -2.50 7.76 -0.55
N ALA A 62 -1.77 7.11 0.36
CA ALA A 62 -2.16 6.99 1.76
C ALA A 62 -0.95 6.91 2.70
N ARG A 63 -1.17 7.24 3.99
CA ARG A 63 -0.18 7.10 5.06
C ARG A 63 -0.84 6.54 6.31
N ILE A 64 -0.18 5.58 6.94
CA ILE A 64 -0.53 5.02 8.25
C ILE A 64 0.75 4.99 9.09
N GLY A 65 0.87 5.91 10.06
CA GLY A 65 2.10 6.06 10.84
C GLY A 65 3.31 6.40 9.94
N SER A 66 4.36 5.59 10.00
CA SER A 66 5.56 5.71 9.16
C SER A 66 5.45 4.97 7.82
N LEU A 67 4.34 4.29 7.53
CA LEU A 67 4.12 3.58 6.28
C LEU A 67 3.33 4.45 5.28
N LEU A 68 3.93 4.74 4.14
CA LEU A 68 3.29 5.34 2.98
C LEU A 68 2.82 4.23 2.04
N PHE A 69 1.74 4.49 1.32
CA PHE A 69 1.21 3.64 0.27
C PHE A 69 1.23 4.39 -1.05
N GLU A 70 1.69 3.71 -2.10
CA GLU A 70 1.62 4.15 -3.48
C GLU A 70 0.93 3.06 -4.30
N PHE A 71 -0.15 3.43 -4.98
CA PHE A 71 -0.92 2.55 -5.82
C PHE A 71 -0.67 2.92 -7.27
N GLU A 72 -0.54 1.89 -8.09
CA GLU A 72 -0.51 2.02 -9.53
C GLU A 72 -1.79 1.48 -10.13
N ARG A 73 -2.07 1.87 -11.38
CA ARG A 73 -3.19 1.27 -12.10
C ARG A 73 -3.00 -0.25 -12.20
N PRO A 74 -4.08 -1.03 -12.01
CA PRO A 74 -4.02 -2.48 -12.12
C PRO A 74 -3.30 -2.97 -13.38
N PHE A 75 -2.36 -3.91 -13.20
CA PHE A 75 -1.56 -4.54 -14.26
C PHE A 75 -0.59 -3.63 -15.02
N ARG A 76 -0.45 -2.36 -14.63
CA ARG A 76 0.48 -1.44 -15.27
C ARG A 76 1.94 -1.69 -14.85
N GLY A 77 2.16 -2.41 -13.76
CA GLY A 77 3.45 -2.53 -13.09
C GLY A 77 3.68 -1.41 -12.09
N ILE A 78 4.76 -1.56 -11.30
CA ILE A 78 5.03 -0.74 -10.10
C ILE A 78 6.25 0.18 -10.24
N SER A 79 6.88 0.24 -11.42
CA SER A 79 8.14 0.97 -11.62
C SER A 79 8.02 2.48 -11.36
N ASP A 80 6.90 3.09 -11.78
CA ASP A 80 6.64 4.51 -11.59
C ASP A 80 6.46 4.81 -10.09
N GLY A 81 5.61 4.05 -9.41
CA GLY A 81 5.42 4.12 -7.96
C GLY A 81 6.70 3.86 -7.14
N ILE A 82 7.60 2.95 -7.55
CA ILE A 82 8.90 2.77 -6.89
C ILE A 82 9.75 4.05 -6.97
N ARG A 83 9.74 4.72 -8.12
CA ARG A 83 10.48 5.99 -8.30
C ARG A 83 9.88 7.09 -7.41
N GLN A 84 8.56 7.18 -7.30
CA GLN A 84 7.88 8.11 -6.39
C GLN A 84 8.19 7.80 -4.93
N ALA A 85 8.12 6.53 -4.54
CA ALA A 85 8.44 6.07 -3.19
C ALA A 85 9.86 6.48 -2.75
N LYS A 86 10.86 6.33 -3.61
CA LYS A 86 12.23 6.80 -3.33
C LYS A 86 12.30 8.31 -3.10
N GLN A 87 11.56 9.09 -3.88
CA GLN A 87 11.48 10.55 -3.70
C GLN A 87 10.82 10.90 -2.36
N TYR A 88 9.76 10.19 -1.96
CA TYR A 88 9.13 10.41 -0.66
C TYR A 88 10.06 10.08 0.49
N VAL A 89 10.74 8.94 0.45
CA VAL A 89 11.71 8.56 1.50
C VAL A 89 12.78 9.64 1.68
N GLU A 90 13.33 10.15 0.57
CA GLU A 90 14.33 11.22 0.62
C GLU A 90 13.74 12.55 1.15
N GLU A 91 12.54 12.94 0.69
CA GLU A 91 11.85 14.15 1.15
C GLU A 91 11.58 14.11 2.66
N PHE A 92 11.10 12.98 3.19
CA PHE A 92 10.84 12.83 4.62
C PHE A 92 12.14 12.78 5.43
N ARG A 93 13.17 12.10 4.93
CA ARG A 93 14.48 12.06 5.60
C ARG A 93 15.11 13.45 5.72
N SER A 94 14.96 14.30 4.70
CA SER A 94 15.42 15.69 4.75
C SER A 94 14.77 16.54 5.87
N LYS A 95 13.67 16.04 6.44
CA LYS A 95 12.91 16.64 7.55
C LYS A 95 13.07 15.86 8.86
N GLU A 96 14.06 14.98 8.94
CA GLU A 96 14.32 14.10 10.09
C GLU A 96 13.16 13.12 10.39
N GLU A 97 12.27 12.86 9.42
CA GLU A 97 11.20 11.88 9.52
C GLU A 97 11.58 10.59 8.76
N MET A 98 11.40 9.44 9.42
CA MET A 98 11.66 8.14 8.82
C MET A 98 10.36 7.51 8.34
N VAL A 99 10.30 7.18 7.05
CA VAL A 99 9.14 6.54 6.41
C VAL A 99 9.58 5.36 5.56
N LYS A 100 8.67 4.40 5.39
CA LYS A 100 8.77 3.29 4.43
C LYS A 100 7.62 3.43 3.43
N CYS A 101 7.77 2.89 2.23
CA CYS A 101 6.68 2.90 1.25
C CYS A 101 6.31 1.48 0.85
N PHE A 102 5.02 1.19 0.81
CA PHE A 102 4.47 0.02 0.15
C PHE A 102 3.93 0.43 -1.23
N VAL A 103 4.43 -0.19 -2.29
CA VAL A 103 4.04 0.12 -3.66
C VAL A 103 3.32 -1.09 -4.26
N THR A 104 2.16 -0.91 -4.89
CA THR A 104 1.45 -2.01 -5.54
C THR A 104 0.60 -1.59 -6.74
N ASP A 105 0.51 -2.46 -7.74
CA ASP A 105 -0.48 -2.38 -8.83
C ASP A 105 -1.61 -3.41 -8.64
N GLY A 106 -1.76 -3.95 -7.43
CA GLY A 106 -2.71 -5.01 -7.09
C GLY A 106 -2.26 -6.42 -7.48
N ARG A 107 -1.35 -6.57 -8.46
CA ARG A 107 -0.78 -7.87 -8.84
C ARG A 107 0.58 -8.08 -8.18
N PHE A 108 1.45 -7.09 -8.30
CA PHE A 108 2.78 -7.06 -7.72
C PHE A 108 2.82 -6.05 -6.59
N ALA A 109 3.71 -6.28 -5.64
CA ALA A 109 3.98 -5.35 -4.58
C ALA A 109 5.47 -5.35 -4.21
N VAL A 110 5.89 -4.27 -3.56
CA VAL A 110 7.23 -4.15 -3.00
C VAL A 110 7.25 -3.17 -1.83
N PHE A 111 8.18 -3.37 -0.91
CA PHE A 111 8.55 -2.37 0.08
C PHE A 111 9.79 -1.60 -0.37
N VAL A 112 9.72 -0.28 -0.26
CA VAL A 112 10.89 0.61 -0.27
C VAL A 112 11.17 0.99 1.18
N ASP A 113 12.36 0.68 1.66
CA ASP A 113 12.74 0.88 3.05
C ASP A 113 13.04 2.35 3.37
N GLU A 114 13.38 2.63 4.62
CA GLU A 114 13.72 3.97 5.09
C GLU A 114 15.01 4.54 4.50
N ARG A 115 15.80 3.71 3.82
CA ARG A 115 17.02 4.08 3.08
C ARG A 115 16.74 4.36 1.61
N GLY A 116 15.56 3.99 1.11
CA GLY A 116 15.20 4.10 -0.30
C GLY A 116 15.61 2.85 -1.09
N GLU A 117 16.04 1.80 -0.40
CA GLU A 117 16.37 0.51 -0.99
C GLU A 117 15.09 -0.24 -1.34
N VAL A 118 15.09 -0.88 -2.51
CA VAL A 118 13.94 -1.61 -3.02
C VAL A 118 14.08 -3.07 -2.59
N GLY A 119 13.09 -3.58 -1.88
CA GLY A 119 13.01 -4.99 -1.54
C GLY A 119 12.75 -5.88 -2.76
N GLU A 120 12.56 -7.18 -2.49
CA GLU A 120 12.17 -8.13 -3.52
C GLU A 120 10.75 -7.83 -4.02
N ILE A 121 10.58 -7.72 -5.34
CA ILE A 121 9.27 -7.57 -5.97
C ILE A 121 8.61 -8.94 -6.02
N LYS A 122 7.43 -9.07 -5.41
CA LYS A 122 6.67 -10.31 -5.34
C LYS A 122 5.23 -10.11 -5.79
N GLY A 123 4.49 -11.21 -5.95
CA GLY A 123 3.05 -11.14 -6.07
C GLY A 123 2.46 -10.57 -4.79
N LEU A 124 1.41 -9.76 -4.89
CA LEU A 124 0.75 -9.18 -3.71
C LEU A 124 0.28 -10.27 -2.73
N ARG A 125 -0.10 -11.44 -3.25
CA ARG A 125 -0.50 -12.62 -2.46
C ARG A 125 0.63 -13.17 -1.60
N ASP A 126 1.87 -13.05 -2.05
CA ASP A 126 3.02 -13.62 -1.36
C ASP A 126 3.28 -12.90 -0.03
N TYR A 127 2.87 -11.63 0.07
CA TYR A 127 2.93 -10.83 1.31
C TYR A 127 1.90 -11.24 2.37
N ALA A 128 0.94 -12.11 2.05
CA ALA A 128 -0.01 -12.62 3.04
C ALA A 128 0.63 -13.63 4.03
N HIS A 129 1.80 -14.17 3.68
CA HIS A 129 2.48 -15.25 4.38
C HIS A 129 3.76 -14.83 5.11
N GLU A 130 4.16 -13.57 4.98
CA GLU A 130 5.29 -12.96 5.70
C GLU A 130 4.83 -12.36 7.04
#